data_AF-A0A1I4SLE4-F1
#
_entry.id   AF-A0A1I4SLE4-F1
#
_cell.length_a   1.000
_cell.length_b   1.000
_cell.length_c   1.000
_cell.angle_alpha   90.00
_cell.angle_beta   90.00
_cell.angle_gamma   90.00
#
_symmetry.space_group_name_H-M   'P 1'
#
loop_
_entity.id
_entity.type
_entity.pdbx_description
1 polymer ?
#
loop_
_entity_poly.entity_id
_entity_poly.type
_entity_poly.pdbx_seq_one_letter_code
_entity_poly.pdbx_strand_id
1 'polypeptide(L)'
;MKNFYSAAAAVAALTLFSYYVWSGRTSDIDRASNHAGVAVSIPNAQIALAAPKQMTQANLLSPFGTGSPPPPRSMEQRIKSRQARMEQSHYMTPPEYFKMSLRELNERASKNDVYALLQLGEQYWKESDELVDDPAYDRSATPSQHATKFMIEAVAQGHSHAATVVSAIYEDQGQKLEAYAWTLVSQSVMDRSFDEKAATYEQKFTKEQRDAAEVIAAKEQAKIYKAMFARFKHT
;
A
#
# COMPACT_ATOMS: atom_id res chain seq x y z
N MET A 1 48.09 -16.18 -44.33
CA MET A 1 47.37 -17.02 -43.35
C MET A 1 47.28 -16.24 -42.05
N LYS A 2 46.09 -15.70 -41.75
CA LYS A 2 45.79 -14.90 -40.55
C LYS A 2 44.86 -15.77 -39.70
N ASN A 3 45.23 -16.11 -38.47
CA ASN A 3 44.29 -16.59 -37.46
C ASN A 3 44.71 -15.99 -36.11
N PHE A 4 43.81 -15.18 -35.57
CA PHE A 4 43.93 -14.48 -34.30
C PHE A 4 43.58 -15.41 -33.14
N TYR A 5 44.28 -15.23 -32.02
CA TYR A 5 44.07 -15.93 -30.76
C TYR A 5 42.70 -15.62 -30.15
N SER A 6 42.04 -16.68 -29.67
CA SER A 6 40.76 -16.67 -28.98
C SER A 6 40.80 -15.94 -27.63
N ALA A 7 39.66 -15.33 -27.32
CA ALA A 7 39.35 -14.59 -26.12
C ALA A 7 39.41 -15.44 -24.83
N ALA A 8 39.97 -14.86 -23.78
CA ALA A 8 39.75 -15.27 -22.40
C ALA A 8 38.82 -14.26 -21.74
N ALA A 9 37.56 -14.64 -21.53
CA ALA A 9 36.59 -13.86 -20.75
C ALA A 9 36.85 -14.13 -19.26
N ALA A 10 37.32 -13.10 -18.55
CA ALA A 10 37.43 -13.13 -17.10
C ALA A 10 36.07 -12.79 -16.47
N VAL A 11 35.48 -13.78 -15.80
CA VAL A 11 34.33 -13.62 -14.90
C VAL A 11 34.83 -12.98 -13.61
N ALA A 12 34.42 -11.74 -13.33
CA ALA A 12 34.62 -11.11 -12.03
C ALA A 12 33.26 -10.95 -11.33
N ALA A 13 32.96 -11.92 -10.47
CA ALA A 13 31.89 -11.82 -9.49
C ALA A 13 32.34 -10.87 -8.37
N LEU A 14 31.59 -9.79 -8.14
CA LEU A 14 31.81 -8.89 -7.00
C LEU A 14 30.61 -8.97 -6.07
N THR A 15 30.77 -9.84 -5.07
CA THR A 15 29.96 -9.87 -3.86
C THR A 15 30.37 -8.71 -2.96
N LEU A 16 29.43 -7.82 -2.63
CA LEU A 16 29.55 -7.00 -1.42
C LEU A 16 28.27 -7.08 -0.60
N PHE A 17 28.40 -7.88 0.45
CA PHE A 17 27.60 -7.86 1.67
C PHE A 17 27.92 -6.57 2.43
N SER A 18 26.89 -5.78 2.76
CA SER A 18 26.99 -4.78 3.83
C SER A 18 25.73 -4.84 4.68
N TYR A 19 25.92 -5.37 5.89
CA TYR A 19 24.99 -5.27 7.00
C TYR A 19 24.76 -3.80 7.34
N TYR A 20 23.49 -3.37 7.41
CA TYR A 20 23.09 -2.24 8.24
C TYR A 20 22.08 -2.73 9.26
N VAL A 21 22.60 -3.01 10.45
CA VAL A 21 21.87 -3.02 11.72
C VAL A 21 21.95 -1.59 12.24
N TRP A 22 20.81 -0.91 12.40
CA TRP A 22 20.76 0.23 13.31
C TRP A 22 19.41 0.34 14.03
N SER A 23 19.51 -0.02 15.31
CA SER A 23 18.72 0.30 16.50
C SER A 23 17.41 1.09 16.38
N GLY A 24 16.38 0.49 16.97
CA GLY A 24 15.17 1.19 17.40
C GLY A 24 15.43 2.27 18.45
N ARG A 25 14.54 3.26 18.44
CA ARG A 25 14.41 4.28 19.47
C ARG A 25 12.97 4.20 19.98
N THR A 26 12.81 3.52 21.10
CA THR A 26 11.62 3.62 21.95
C THR A 26 11.77 4.87 22.80
N SER A 27 10.83 5.79 22.71
CA SER A 27 10.63 6.84 23.71
C SER A 27 9.29 6.57 24.39
N ASP A 28 9.37 5.87 25.52
CA ASP A 28 8.33 5.82 26.52
C ASP A 28 8.29 7.14 27.33
N ILE A 29 7.13 7.35 27.96
CA ILE A 29 6.84 8.16 29.14
C ILE A 29 6.73 9.69 28.91
N ASP A 30 5.48 10.16 28.86
CA ASP A 30 5.05 11.15 29.85
C ASP A 30 3.63 10.85 30.33
N ARG A 31 3.60 10.19 31.50
CA ARG A 31 2.43 9.91 32.33
C ARG A 31 2.27 11.09 33.28
N ALA A 32 1.46 12.08 32.91
CA ALA A 32 1.00 13.11 33.83
C ALA A 32 -0.33 12.68 34.47
N SER A 33 -0.19 12.13 35.68
CA SER A 33 -1.25 11.99 36.67
C SER A 33 -1.77 13.36 37.12
N ASN A 34 -3.09 13.58 37.05
CA ASN A 34 -3.77 14.56 37.89
C ASN A 34 -4.97 13.90 38.58
N HIS A 35 -4.82 13.70 39.88
CA HIS A 35 -5.89 13.44 40.83
C HIS A 35 -6.43 14.77 41.35
N ALA A 36 -7.76 14.94 41.32
CA ALA A 36 -8.58 15.63 42.33
C ALA A 36 -10.03 15.50 41.85
N GLY A 37 -10.90 14.76 42.54
CA GLY A 37 -11.72 15.32 43.62
C GLY A 37 -12.70 16.33 43.02
N VAL A 38 -13.99 16.03 42.86
CA VAL A 38 -14.97 16.16 43.95
C VAL A 38 -16.24 15.41 43.55
N ALA A 39 -16.69 14.50 44.41
CA ALA A 39 -18.04 13.96 44.40
C ALA A 39 -18.96 14.96 45.11
N VAL A 40 -20.04 15.38 44.45
CA VAL A 40 -21.22 15.96 45.09
C VAL A 40 -22.44 15.20 44.58
N SER A 41 -23.05 14.43 45.46
CA SER A 41 -24.42 13.92 45.31
C SER A 41 -25.40 14.99 45.81
N ILE A 42 -26.57 15.15 45.17
CA ILE A 42 -27.96 14.87 45.63
C ILE A 42 -28.83 16.08 45.13
N PRO A 43 -30.17 16.07 44.91
CA PRO A 43 -31.18 15.01 44.75
C PRO A 43 -32.04 15.10 43.45
N ASN A 44 -32.71 13.97 43.21
CA ASN A 44 -34.06 13.77 42.64
C ASN A 44 -34.98 15.00 42.49
N ALA A 45 -35.47 15.26 41.26
CA ALA A 45 -36.74 15.93 41.00
C ALA A 45 -37.38 15.35 39.72
N GLN A 46 -38.52 14.69 39.89
CA GLN A 46 -39.44 14.33 38.81
C GLN A 46 -39.98 15.60 38.15
N ILE A 47 -40.12 15.64 36.81
CA ILE A 47 -41.20 16.35 36.09
C ILE A 47 -41.31 15.79 34.66
N ALA A 48 -42.51 15.25 34.38
CA ALA A 48 -43.33 15.26 33.17
C ALA A 48 -42.81 14.74 31.81
N LEU A 49 -43.60 13.80 31.27
CA LEU A 49 -43.78 13.60 29.83
C LEU A 49 -44.15 14.93 29.13
N ALA A 50 -43.38 15.31 28.11
CA ALA A 50 -43.87 16.07 26.97
C ALA A 50 -42.97 15.82 25.75
N ALA A 51 -43.47 15.09 24.76
CA ALA A 51 -43.00 15.17 23.38
C ALA A 51 -43.96 16.09 22.60
N PRO A 52 -43.62 16.57 21.39
CA PRO A 52 -42.37 17.16 20.93
C PRO A 52 -42.62 18.62 20.49
N LYS A 53 -41.68 19.54 20.71
CA LYS A 53 -41.69 20.84 20.02
C LYS A 53 -40.47 20.95 19.11
N GLN A 54 -40.73 20.83 17.83
CA GLN A 54 -39.87 21.32 16.76
C GLN A 54 -39.63 22.82 16.97
N MET A 55 -38.44 23.17 17.45
CA MET A 55 -37.77 24.48 17.37
C MET A 55 -36.29 24.13 17.60
N THR A 56 -35.29 24.59 16.86
CA THR A 56 -35.19 25.85 16.14
C THR A 56 -34.03 25.74 15.16
N GLN A 57 -34.26 26.24 13.95
CA GLN A 57 -33.28 26.63 12.96
C GLN A 57 -32.44 27.79 13.55
N ALA A 58 -31.41 27.48 14.34
CA ALA A 58 -30.40 28.45 14.81
C ALA A 58 -29.20 27.72 15.45
N ASN A 59 -28.51 26.89 14.67
CA ASN A 59 -27.17 26.40 15.02
C ASN A 59 -26.17 26.72 13.88
N LEU A 60 -26.40 27.85 13.20
CA LEU A 60 -25.43 28.46 12.32
C LEU A 60 -24.57 29.39 13.18
N LEU A 61 -23.25 29.22 13.11
CA LEU A 61 -22.18 30.10 13.64
C LEU A 61 -21.48 29.68 14.95
N SER A 62 -21.35 28.39 15.25
CA SER A 62 -20.12 27.96 15.95
C SER A 62 -19.03 27.69 14.91
N PRO A 63 -17.88 28.41 14.93
CA PRO A 63 -16.74 28.09 14.06
C PRO A 63 -16.10 26.73 14.41
N PHE A 64 -16.56 26.08 15.50
CA PHE A 64 -16.20 24.74 15.93
C PHE A 64 -17.37 23.74 15.79
N GLY A 65 -18.36 24.03 14.93
CA GLY A 65 -19.41 23.08 14.61
C GLY A 65 -18.78 21.81 14.05
N THR A 66 -18.63 20.80 14.90
CA THR A 66 -18.19 19.46 14.52
C THR A 66 -19.27 18.89 13.62
N GLY A 67 -19.13 19.11 12.31
CA GLY A 67 -19.90 18.39 11.31
C GLY A 67 -19.80 16.92 11.66
N SER A 68 -20.95 16.26 11.89
CA SER A 68 -20.96 14.83 12.13
C SER A 68 -20.22 14.15 10.98
N PRO A 69 -19.28 13.23 11.24
CA PRO A 69 -18.55 12.56 10.17
C PRO A 69 -19.55 11.95 9.20
N PRO A 70 -19.30 12.03 7.88
CA PRO A 70 -20.19 11.42 6.91
C PRO A 70 -20.36 9.93 7.25
N PRO A 71 -21.58 9.37 7.10
CA PRO A 71 -21.80 7.97 7.37
C PRO A 71 -20.87 7.12 6.47
N PRO A 72 -20.40 5.97 6.97
CA PRO A 72 -19.55 5.08 6.18
C PRO A 72 -20.25 4.69 4.87
N ARG A 73 -19.47 4.58 3.78
CA ARG A 73 -20.00 4.21 2.47
C ARG A 73 -20.66 2.83 2.52
N SER A 74 -21.74 2.65 1.77
CA SER A 74 -22.36 1.33 1.62
C SER A 74 -21.42 0.36 0.89
N MET A 75 -21.55 -0.95 1.12
CA MET A 75 -20.71 -1.95 0.46
C MET A 75 -20.78 -1.84 -1.08
N GLU A 76 -21.97 -1.59 -1.64
CA GLU A 76 -22.15 -1.39 -3.08
C GLU A 76 -21.39 -0.17 -3.60
N GLN A 77 -21.41 0.94 -2.84
CA GLN A 77 -20.65 2.14 -3.19
C GLN A 77 -19.15 1.87 -3.16
N ARG A 78 -18.66 1.11 -2.17
CA ARG A 78 -17.24 0.71 -2.06
C ARG A 78 -16.82 -0.11 -3.27
N ILE A 79 -17.58 -1.16 -3.60
CA ILE A 79 -17.35 -2.02 -4.78
C ILE A 79 -17.29 -1.20 -6.06
N LYS A 80 -18.29 -0.34 -6.30
CA LYS A 80 -18.33 0.52 -7.50
C LYS A 80 -17.14 1.46 -7.57
N SER A 81 -16.77 2.07 -6.44
CA SER A 81 -15.61 2.97 -6.36
C SER A 81 -14.32 2.22 -6.67
N ARG A 82 -14.16 1.00 -6.13
CA ARG A 82 -12.99 0.16 -6.37
C ARG A 82 -12.88 -0.24 -7.83
N GLN A 83 -13.98 -0.70 -8.42
CA GLN A 83 -14.02 -1.09 -9.82
C GLN A 83 -13.60 0.08 -10.73
N ALA A 84 -14.13 1.28 -10.48
CA ALA A 84 -13.76 2.47 -11.25
C ALA A 84 -12.26 2.83 -11.12
N ARG A 85 -11.67 2.74 -9.92
CA ARG A 85 -10.24 3.02 -9.73
C ARG A 85 -9.34 1.99 -10.44
N MET A 86 -9.68 0.71 -10.34
CA MET A 86 -8.92 -0.36 -11.00
C MET A 86 -9.06 -0.33 -12.52
N GLU A 87 -10.24 0.07 -13.04
CA GLU A 87 -10.47 0.30 -14.46
C GLU A 87 -9.65 1.48 -14.98
N GLN A 88 -9.70 2.62 -14.27
CA GLN A 88 -8.90 3.81 -14.60
C GLN A 88 -7.39 3.51 -14.59
N SER A 89 -6.96 2.61 -13.72
CA SER A 89 -5.56 2.24 -13.58
C SER A 89 -5.18 0.99 -14.40
N HIS A 90 -6.09 0.46 -15.23
CA HIS A 90 -5.81 -0.64 -16.16
C HIS A 90 -5.34 -1.98 -15.53
N TYR A 91 -5.73 -2.30 -14.28
CA TYR A 91 -5.47 -3.62 -13.66
C TYR A 91 -6.73 -4.28 -13.10
N MET A 92 -7.76 -4.41 -13.93
CA MET A 92 -9.03 -5.01 -13.51
C MET A 92 -8.90 -6.48 -13.09
N THR A 93 -9.72 -6.87 -12.12
CA THR A 93 -9.94 -8.27 -11.72
C THR A 93 -11.32 -8.73 -12.18
N PRO A 94 -11.60 -10.04 -12.21
CA PRO A 94 -12.94 -10.54 -12.46
C PRO A 94 -13.99 -10.00 -11.44
N PRO A 95 -15.26 -9.78 -11.85
CA PRO A 95 -16.28 -9.13 -11.03
C PRO A 95 -16.54 -9.79 -9.67
N GLU A 96 -16.35 -11.10 -9.57
CA GLU A 96 -16.55 -11.87 -8.34
C GLU A 96 -15.59 -11.47 -7.22
N TYR A 97 -14.36 -11.06 -7.56
CA TYR A 97 -13.33 -10.69 -6.58
C TYR A 97 -13.68 -9.40 -5.82
N PHE A 98 -14.44 -8.49 -6.43
CA PHE A 98 -14.85 -7.26 -5.77
C PHE A 98 -15.81 -7.51 -4.60
N LYS A 99 -16.54 -8.63 -4.63
CA LYS A 99 -17.54 -8.99 -3.62
C LYS A 99 -16.99 -9.90 -2.51
N MET A 100 -15.76 -10.39 -2.65
CA MET A 100 -15.14 -11.27 -1.66
C MET A 100 -14.76 -10.51 -0.40
N SER A 101 -14.89 -11.19 0.73
CA SER A 101 -14.40 -10.71 2.03
C SER A 101 -12.86 -10.71 2.08
N LEU A 102 -12.27 -9.91 2.98
CA LEU A 102 -10.82 -9.95 3.21
C LEU A 102 -10.32 -11.36 3.55
N ARG A 103 -11.13 -12.16 4.26
CA ARG A 103 -10.79 -13.55 4.60
C ARG A 103 -10.64 -14.43 3.35
N GLU A 104 -11.63 -14.40 2.46
CA GLU A 104 -11.60 -15.18 1.21
C GLU A 104 -10.47 -14.73 0.30
N LEU A 105 -10.23 -13.42 0.22
CA LEU A 105 -9.12 -12.86 -0.54
C LEU A 105 -7.77 -13.31 0.03
N ASN A 106 -7.58 -13.27 1.35
CA ASN A 106 -6.37 -13.79 1.99
C ASN A 106 -6.16 -15.29 1.73
N GLU A 107 -7.23 -16.09 1.79
CA GLU A 107 -7.14 -17.52 1.50
C GLU A 107 -6.69 -17.78 0.06
N ARG A 108 -7.27 -17.04 -0.91
CA ARG A 108 -6.88 -17.15 -2.32
C ARG A 108 -5.47 -16.63 -2.57
N ALA A 109 -5.10 -15.50 -1.99
CA ALA A 109 -3.75 -14.94 -2.07
C ALA A 109 -2.70 -15.92 -1.51
N SER A 110 -3.01 -16.66 -0.44
CA SER A 110 -2.12 -17.71 0.08
C SER A 110 -1.83 -18.85 -0.92
N LYS A 111 -2.71 -19.01 -1.92
CA LYS A 111 -2.58 -19.95 -3.04
C LYS A 111 -1.99 -19.28 -4.29
N ASN A 112 -1.39 -18.10 -4.14
CA ASN A 112 -0.82 -17.30 -5.21
C ASN A 112 -1.85 -16.84 -6.28
N ASP A 113 -3.12 -16.71 -5.90
CA ASP A 113 -4.15 -16.15 -6.78
C ASP A 113 -3.87 -14.67 -7.05
N VAL A 114 -3.46 -14.37 -8.27
CA VAL A 114 -3.03 -13.01 -8.68
C VAL A 114 -4.15 -11.99 -8.53
N TYR A 115 -5.41 -12.36 -8.78
CA TYR A 115 -6.53 -11.42 -8.68
C TYR A 115 -6.87 -11.12 -7.22
N ALA A 116 -6.71 -12.10 -6.33
CA ALA A 116 -6.84 -11.88 -4.90
C ALA A 116 -5.73 -10.95 -4.37
N LEU A 117 -4.48 -11.14 -4.83
CA LEU A 117 -3.36 -10.25 -4.48
C LEU A 117 -3.63 -8.80 -4.92
N LEU A 118 -4.11 -8.58 -6.14
CA LEU A 118 -4.47 -7.25 -6.63
C LEU A 118 -5.59 -6.61 -5.81
N GLN A 119 -6.64 -7.36 -5.47
CA GLN A 119 -7.73 -6.85 -4.63
C GLN A 119 -7.26 -6.49 -3.23
N LEU A 120 -6.43 -7.32 -2.60
CA LEU A 120 -5.88 -7.01 -1.28
C LEU A 120 -5.01 -5.75 -1.36
N GLY A 121 -4.14 -5.67 -2.35
CA GLY A 121 -3.30 -4.49 -2.56
C GLY A 121 -4.12 -3.20 -2.68
N GLU A 122 -5.16 -3.23 -3.51
CA GLU A 122 -6.05 -2.08 -3.73
C GLU A 122 -6.85 -1.71 -2.47
N GLN A 123 -7.39 -2.69 -1.76
CA GLN A 123 -8.18 -2.45 -0.54
C GLN A 123 -7.32 -1.91 0.60
N TYR A 124 -6.14 -2.47 0.84
CA TYR A 124 -5.22 -1.92 1.84
C TYR A 124 -4.74 -0.51 1.47
N TRP A 125 -4.53 -0.21 0.18
CA TRP A 125 -4.07 1.11 -0.23
C TRP A 125 -5.15 2.20 -0.17
N LYS A 126 -6.35 1.91 -0.68
CA LYS A 126 -7.38 2.93 -0.93
C LYS A 126 -8.61 2.83 -0.03
N GLU A 127 -8.74 1.77 0.77
CA GLU A 127 -9.93 1.51 1.58
C GLU A 127 -9.63 1.14 3.04
N SER A 128 -8.39 1.32 3.52
CA SER A 128 -7.96 0.88 4.85
C SER A 128 -8.79 1.42 6.01
N ASP A 129 -9.25 2.68 5.94
CA ASP A 129 -10.16 3.26 6.92
C ASP A 129 -11.48 2.49 7.07
N GLU A 130 -11.92 1.84 5.98
CA GLU A 130 -13.16 1.04 5.93
C GLU A 130 -12.93 -0.43 6.31
N LEU A 131 -11.67 -0.84 6.47
CA LEU A 131 -11.29 -2.20 6.87
C LEU A 131 -10.97 -2.31 8.36
N VAL A 132 -10.90 -1.18 9.08
CA VAL A 132 -10.47 -1.14 10.48
C VAL A 132 -11.30 -2.03 11.41
N ASP A 133 -12.56 -2.30 11.06
CA ASP A 133 -13.48 -3.16 11.83
C ASP A 133 -13.56 -4.59 11.29
N ASP A 134 -12.93 -4.91 10.14
CA ASP A 134 -12.92 -6.26 9.59
C ASP A 134 -12.04 -7.18 10.45
N PRO A 135 -12.54 -8.36 10.87
CA PRO A 135 -11.77 -9.29 11.72
C PRO A 135 -10.56 -9.90 11.01
N ALA A 136 -10.54 -9.91 9.68
CA ALA A 136 -9.41 -10.38 8.87
C ALA A 136 -8.45 -9.26 8.47
N TYR A 137 -8.67 -8.03 8.93
CA TYR A 137 -7.76 -6.91 8.70
C TYR A 137 -6.49 -7.06 9.54
N ASP A 138 -5.34 -7.09 8.87
CA ASP A 138 -4.03 -7.17 9.49
C ASP A 138 -3.59 -5.78 9.95
N ARG A 139 -3.28 -5.64 11.24
CA ARG A 139 -2.84 -4.39 11.89
C ARG A 139 -1.36 -4.42 12.26
N SER A 140 -0.63 -5.45 11.83
CA SER A 140 0.79 -5.62 12.14
C SER A 140 1.72 -4.70 11.35
N ALA A 141 1.24 -4.18 10.21
CA ALA A 141 1.97 -3.24 9.36
C ALA A 141 1.07 -2.07 8.92
N THR A 142 1.68 -1.03 8.33
CA THR A 142 0.90 0.07 7.77
C THR A 142 0.10 -0.39 6.55
N PRO A 143 -1.03 0.27 6.22
CA PRO A 143 -1.82 -0.14 5.05
C PRO A 143 -1.03 -0.09 3.75
N SER A 144 -0.17 0.92 3.58
CA SER A 144 0.71 1.01 2.42
C SER A 144 1.75 -0.11 2.36
N GLN A 145 2.28 -0.57 3.50
CA GLN A 145 3.19 -1.71 3.54
C GLN A 145 2.49 -3.01 3.12
N HIS A 146 1.27 -3.25 3.60
CA HIS A 146 0.46 -4.39 3.16
C HIS A 146 0.14 -4.29 1.66
N ALA A 147 -0.28 -3.12 1.20
CA ALA A 147 -0.57 -2.88 -0.21
C ALA A 147 0.63 -3.16 -1.11
N THR A 148 1.79 -2.59 -0.77
CA THR A 148 3.04 -2.83 -1.48
C THR A 148 3.40 -4.31 -1.48
N LYS A 149 3.32 -5.00 -0.33
CA LYS A 149 3.61 -6.44 -0.25
C LYS A 149 2.76 -7.25 -1.24
N PHE A 150 1.44 -7.09 -1.22
CA PHE A 150 0.55 -7.85 -2.11
C PHE A 150 0.77 -7.50 -3.59
N MET A 151 1.03 -6.23 -3.92
CA MET A 151 1.33 -5.83 -5.29
C MET A 151 2.67 -6.42 -5.77
N ILE A 152 3.70 -6.44 -4.93
CA ILE A 152 4.99 -7.11 -5.25
C ILE A 152 4.78 -8.61 -5.49
N GLU A 153 3.98 -9.26 -4.64
CA GLU A 153 3.62 -10.66 -4.82
C GLU A 153 2.86 -10.86 -6.15
N ALA A 154 1.96 -9.95 -6.54
CA ALA A 154 1.27 -10.01 -7.83
C ALA A 154 2.24 -9.88 -9.02
N VAL A 155 3.27 -9.03 -8.93
CA VAL A 155 4.35 -8.96 -9.93
C VAL A 155 5.07 -10.31 -10.02
N ALA A 156 5.39 -10.94 -8.89
CA ALA A 156 5.99 -12.27 -8.86
C ALA A 156 5.06 -13.37 -9.44
N GLN A 157 3.74 -13.17 -9.42
CA GLN A 157 2.78 -14.03 -10.11
C GLN A 157 2.62 -13.72 -11.61
N GLY A 158 3.34 -12.73 -12.13
CA GLY A 158 3.36 -12.39 -13.56
C GLY A 158 2.47 -11.22 -13.94
N HIS A 159 1.85 -10.52 -12.98
CA HIS A 159 1.11 -9.30 -13.26
C HIS A 159 2.06 -8.10 -13.33
N SER A 160 2.67 -7.88 -14.50
CA SER A 160 3.68 -6.84 -14.71
C SER A 160 3.22 -5.44 -14.28
N HIS A 161 1.96 -5.09 -14.55
CA HIS A 161 1.41 -3.78 -14.21
C HIS A 161 1.31 -3.50 -12.71
N ALA A 162 1.40 -4.53 -11.84
CA ALA A 162 1.44 -4.29 -10.41
C ALA A 162 2.71 -3.55 -9.98
N ALA A 163 3.82 -3.61 -10.74
CA ALA A 163 5.04 -2.86 -10.45
C ALA A 163 4.81 -1.33 -10.57
N THR A 164 4.02 -0.93 -11.56
CA THR A 164 3.57 0.45 -11.77
C THR A 164 2.71 0.94 -10.60
N VAL A 165 1.84 0.08 -10.07
CA VAL A 165 1.05 0.37 -8.86
C VAL A 165 1.95 0.52 -7.63
N VAL A 166 2.97 -0.32 -7.47
CA VAL A 166 3.95 -0.16 -6.37
C VAL A 166 4.68 1.18 -6.46
N SER A 167 5.08 1.61 -7.66
CA SER A 167 5.68 2.93 -7.87
C SER A 167 4.75 4.07 -7.41
N ALA A 168 3.46 4.00 -7.77
CA ALA A 168 2.46 4.98 -7.33
C ALA A 168 2.25 4.97 -5.80
N ILE A 169 2.24 3.78 -5.17
CA ILE A 169 2.15 3.65 -3.70
C ILE A 169 3.33 4.35 -3.01
N TYR A 170 4.56 4.22 -3.53
CA TYR A 170 5.73 4.92 -2.98
C TYR A 170 5.68 6.42 -3.22
N GLU A 171 5.16 6.85 -4.36
CA GLU A 171 4.98 8.28 -4.65
C GLU A 171 3.97 8.94 -3.70
N ASP A 172 2.84 8.29 -3.42
CA ASP A 172 1.84 8.72 -2.43
C ASP A 172 2.48 8.87 -1.02
N GLN A 173 3.50 8.07 -0.71
CA GLN A 173 4.25 8.14 0.55
C GLN A 173 5.37 9.21 0.55
N GLY A 174 5.55 9.93 -0.56
CA GLY A 174 6.66 10.88 -0.73
C GLY A 174 8.04 10.23 -0.91
N GLN A 175 8.09 8.90 -1.08
CA GLN A 175 9.30 8.09 -1.24
C GLN A 175 9.70 8.07 -2.72
N LYS A 176 10.18 9.22 -3.22
CA LYS A 176 10.44 9.43 -4.64
C LYS A 176 11.53 8.51 -5.20
N LEU A 177 12.54 8.17 -4.39
CA LEU A 177 13.64 7.31 -4.81
C LEU A 177 13.13 5.88 -5.06
N GLU A 178 12.33 5.36 -4.13
CA GLU A 178 11.67 4.06 -4.22
C GLU A 178 10.64 4.03 -5.36
N ALA A 179 9.87 5.10 -5.53
CA ALA A 179 8.92 5.23 -6.65
C ALA A 179 9.62 5.16 -8.01
N TYR A 180 10.78 5.81 -8.15
CA TYR A 180 11.58 5.72 -9.36
C TYR A 180 12.21 4.33 -9.55
N ALA A 181 12.76 3.72 -8.48
CA ALA A 181 13.26 2.35 -8.55
C ALA A 181 12.17 1.39 -9.06
N TRP A 182 10.94 1.48 -8.56
CA TRP A 182 9.81 0.66 -9.03
C TRP A 182 9.32 0.99 -10.43
N THR A 183 9.56 2.22 -10.92
CA THR A 183 9.39 2.56 -12.34
C THR A 183 10.40 1.80 -13.22
N LEU A 184 11.66 1.69 -12.78
CA LEU A 184 12.66 0.87 -13.49
C LEU A 184 12.32 -0.62 -13.40
N VAL A 185 11.78 -1.09 -12.28
CA VAL A 185 11.27 -2.46 -12.16
C VAL A 185 10.15 -2.72 -13.15
N SER A 186 9.16 -1.82 -13.30
CA SER A 186 8.05 -2.02 -14.24
C SER A 186 8.55 -2.22 -15.69
N GLN A 187 9.53 -1.43 -16.11
CA GLN A 187 10.17 -1.57 -17.43
C GLN A 187 10.83 -2.94 -17.59
N SER A 188 11.52 -3.45 -16.57
CA SER A 188 12.18 -4.75 -16.60
C SER A 188 11.23 -5.95 -16.66
N VAL A 189 9.98 -5.77 -16.19
CA VAL A 189 8.91 -6.77 -16.30
C VAL A 189 8.00 -6.51 -17.50
N MET A 190 8.51 -5.77 -18.50
CA MET A 190 7.85 -5.49 -19.77
C MET A 190 6.57 -4.63 -19.66
N ASP A 191 6.39 -3.89 -18.56
CA ASP A 191 5.37 -2.85 -18.47
C ASP A 191 5.96 -1.48 -18.83
N ARG A 192 5.49 -0.93 -19.95
CA ARG A 192 5.92 0.37 -20.50
C ARG A 192 5.02 1.54 -20.13
N SER A 193 3.99 1.31 -19.31
CA SER A 193 3.03 2.35 -18.93
C SER A 193 3.68 3.58 -18.29
N PHE A 194 4.87 3.44 -17.68
CA PHE A 194 5.62 4.52 -17.02
C PHE A 194 6.90 4.97 -17.75
N ASP A 195 7.07 4.70 -19.05
CA ASP A 195 8.27 5.13 -19.80
C ASP A 195 8.51 6.66 -19.74
N GLU A 196 7.45 7.46 -19.92
CA GLU A 196 7.53 8.92 -19.79
C GLU A 196 7.85 9.38 -18.36
N LYS A 197 7.33 8.64 -17.37
CA LYS A 197 7.60 8.91 -15.95
C LYS A 197 9.05 8.61 -15.61
N ALA A 198 9.62 7.53 -16.14
CA ALA A 198 11.04 7.21 -16.02
C ALA A 198 11.89 8.35 -16.57
N ALA A 199 11.60 8.82 -17.79
CA ALA A 199 12.30 9.96 -18.39
C ALA A 199 12.17 11.25 -17.56
N THR A 200 11.04 11.44 -16.88
CA THR A 200 10.84 12.58 -15.97
C THR A 200 11.72 12.47 -14.72
N TYR A 201 11.87 11.29 -14.13
CA TYR A 201 12.78 11.07 -13.02
C TYR A 201 14.24 11.25 -13.44
N GLU A 202 14.62 10.72 -14.61
CA GLU A 202 15.95 10.88 -15.20
C GLU A 202 16.39 12.35 -15.25
N GLN A 203 15.48 13.24 -15.66
CA GLN A 203 15.74 14.68 -15.75
C GLN A 203 15.80 15.37 -14.37
N LYS A 204 15.00 14.92 -13.41
CA LYS A 204 14.85 15.59 -12.10
C LYS A 204 15.88 15.14 -11.07
N PHE A 205 16.36 13.91 -11.17
CA PHE A 205 17.25 13.32 -10.17
C PHE A 205 18.71 13.61 -10.48
N THR A 206 19.54 13.68 -9.44
CA THR A 206 21.00 13.71 -9.61
C THR A 206 21.51 12.34 -10.06
N LYS A 207 22.76 12.28 -10.53
CA LYS A 207 23.38 11.01 -10.93
C LYS A 207 23.40 10.01 -9.77
N GLU A 208 23.74 10.46 -8.57
CA GLU A 208 23.82 9.62 -7.37
C GLU A 208 22.46 9.05 -6.99
N GLN A 209 21.38 9.84 -7.14
CA GLN A 209 20.02 9.37 -6.91
C GLN A 209 19.59 8.35 -7.96
N ARG A 210 19.99 8.52 -9.23
CA ARG A 210 19.73 7.53 -10.27
C ARG A 210 20.46 6.22 -10.00
N ASP A 211 21.76 6.29 -9.73
CA ASP A 211 22.58 5.12 -9.39
C ASP A 211 21.99 4.37 -8.17
N ALA A 212 21.51 5.10 -7.15
CA ALA A 212 20.86 4.50 -5.98
C ALA A 212 19.52 3.82 -6.32
N ALA A 213 18.69 4.44 -7.16
CA ALA A 213 17.43 3.86 -7.62
C ALA A 213 17.65 2.59 -8.46
N GLU A 214 18.67 2.57 -9.32
CA GLU A 214 19.06 1.39 -10.10
C GLU A 214 19.49 0.23 -9.19
N VAL A 215 20.26 0.51 -8.13
CA VAL A 215 20.65 -0.52 -7.14
C VAL A 215 19.44 -1.09 -6.42
N ILE A 216 18.48 -0.25 -6.02
CA ILE A 216 17.22 -0.70 -5.41
C ILE A 216 16.42 -1.54 -6.42
N ALA A 217 16.26 -1.06 -7.65
CA ALA A 217 15.53 -1.75 -8.70
C ALA A 217 16.14 -3.13 -8.99
N ALA A 218 17.46 -3.23 -9.15
CA ALA A 218 18.15 -4.49 -9.38
C ALA A 218 17.95 -5.48 -8.22
N LYS A 219 17.97 -4.99 -6.97
CA LYS A 219 17.69 -5.83 -5.78
C LYS A 219 16.27 -6.36 -5.78
N GLU A 220 15.28 -5.52 -6.07
CA GLU A 220 13.87 -5.94 -6.11
C GLU A 220 13.61 -6.88 -7.30
N GLN A 221 14.15 -6.60 -8.48
CA GLN A 221 14.11 -7.49 -9.65
C GLN A 221 14.66 -8.87 -9.31
N ALA A 222 15.82 -8.95 -8.66
CA ALA A 222 16.41 -10.22 -8.25
C ALA A 222 15.49 -11.02 -7.31
N LYS A 223 14.79 -10.36 -6.38
CA LYS A 223 13.80 -11.02 -5.50
C LYS A 223 12.61 -11.53 -6.31
N ILE A 224 12.06 -10.72 -7.19
CA ILE A 224 10.91 -11.09 -8.04
C ILE A 224 11.29 -12.28 -8.91
N TYR A 225 12.42 -12.23 -9.62
CA TYR A 225 12.87 -13.35 -10.45
C TYR A 225 13.13 -14.61 -9.63
N LYS A 226 13.73 -14.49 -8.43
CA LYS A 226 13.90 -15.63 -7.53
C LYS A 226 12.56 -16.26 -7.16
N ALA A 227 11.54 -15.47 -6.85
CA ALA A 227 10.18 -15.95 -6.57
C ALA A 227 9.53 -16.60 -7.81
N MET A 228 9.65 -15.95 -8.98
CA MET A 228 9.17 -16.50 -10.24
C MET A 228 9.85 -17.83 -10.60
N PHE A 229 11.14 -18.01 -10.33
CA PHE A 229 11.84 -19.25 -10.63
C PHE A 229 11.59 -20.36 -9.61
N ALA A 230 11.34 -20.01 -8.35
CA ALA A 230 11.01 -21.00 -7.32
C ALA A 230 9.75 -21.80 -7.69
N ARG A 231 8.75 -21.18 -8.35
CA ARG A 231 7.51 -21.86 -8.74
C ARG A 231 7.71 -22.95 -9.80
N PHE A 232 8.65 -22.76 -10.73
CA PHE A 232 8.92 -23.73 -11.80
C PHE A 232 9.62 -25.00 -11.30
N LYS A 233 10.16 -24.99 -10.07
CA LYS A 233 10.80 -26.17 -9.47
C LYS A 233 9.81 -27.15 -8.85
N HIS A 234 8.53 -26.77 -8.72
CA HIS A 234 7.50 -27.56 -8.05
C HIS A 234 6.38 -28.04 -8.99
N THR A 235 6.47 -27.70 -10.27
CA THR A 235 5.64 -28.23 -11.37
C THR A 235 6.40 -29.30 -12.13
#